data_AF-A0A0Q9Y8N6-F1
#
_entry.id   AF-A0A0Q9Y8N6-F1
#
_cell.length_a   1.000
_cell.length_b   1.000
_cell.length_c   1.000
_cell.angle_alpha   90.00
_cell.angle_beta   90.00
_cell.angle_gamma   90.00
#
_symmetry.space_group_name_H-M   'P 1'
#
loop_
_entity.id
_entity.type
_entity.pdbx_description
1 polymer ?
#
loop_
_entity_poly.entity_id
_entity_poly.type
_entity_poly.pdbx_seq_one_letter_code
_entity_poly.pdbx_strand_id
1 'polypeptide(L)'
;MLFFMGVEGETYELDDNGDAVYMEHILNSKEGLSNEEEWAKYLTFPGGGFPSMTTLKYFQGAESKPDEMASSELLAPDLVQEPWLTIRHTNEETNKLSGFGVDIEKYVVEMRDKFIVGTDEPLEKYDEYVKNLERMGLEDYMDIKIKAIER
;
A
#
# COMPACT_ATOMS: atom_id res chain seq x y z
N MET A 1 -4.55 20.80 -6.35
CA MET A 1 -5.82 21.55 -6.25
C MET A 1 -6.83 21.03 -7.25
N LEU A 2 -6.75 21.33 -8.56
CA LEU A 2 -7.71 20.85 -9.58
C LEU A 2 -8.00 19.34 -9.50
N PHE A 3 -6.95 18.52 -9.36
CA PHE A 3 -7.09 17.06 -9.33
C PHE A 3 -7.96 16.54 -8.18
N PHE A 4 -7.88 17.16 -7.00
CA PHE A 4 -8.62 16.74 -5.82
C PHE A 4 -9.90 17.56 -5.63
N MET A 5 -9.83 18.88 -5.79
CA MET A 5 -10.93 19.78 -5.48
C MET A 5 -11.83 20.10 -6.68
N GLY A 6 -11.37 19.88 -7.91
CA GLY A 6 -12.08 20.25 -9.13
C GLY A 6 -11.97 21.75 -9.47
N VAL A 7 -13.07 22.35 -9.91
CA VAL A 7 -13.15 23.73 -10.41
C VAL A 7 -13.82 24.63 -9.37
N GLU A 8 -13.21 25.80 -9.11
CA GLU A 8 -13.73 26.77 -8.14
C GLU A 8 -15.08 27.34 -8.60
N GLY A 9 -16.06 27.39 -7.70
CA GLY A 9 -17.43 27.79 -8.00
C GLY A 9 -18.29 26.71 -8.68
N GLU A 10 -17.71 25.58 -9.05
CA GLU A 10 -18.45 24.41 -9.56
C GLU A 10 -18.43 23.25 -8.57
N THR A 11 -17.26 22.89 -8.04
CA THR A 11 -17.10 21.74 -7.13
C THR A 11 -16.63 22.16 -5.74
N TYR A 12 -15.91 23.27 -5.62
CA TYR A 12 -15.45 23.79 -4.34
C TYR A 12 -15.51 25.32 -4.30
N GLU A 13 -15.50 25.88 -3.09
CA GLU A 13 -15.35 27.30 -2.81
C GLU A 13 -14.28 27.52 -1.75
N LEU A 14 -13.80 28.76 -1.60
CA LEU A 14 -12.90 29.12 -0.50
C LEU A 14 -13.73 29.63 0.68
N ASP A 15 -13.48 29.09 1.86
CA ASP A 15 -14.07 29.60 3.10
C ASP A 15 -13.42 30.93 3.55
N ASP A 16 -13.91 31.49 4.66
CA ASP A 16 -13.40 32.75 5.22
C ASP A 16 -11.91 32.69 5.61
N ASN A 17 -11.35 31.48 5.80
CA ASN A 17 -9.94 31.25 6.11
C ASN A 17 -9.08 31.05 4.85
N GLY A 18 -9.71 30.99 3.67
CA GLY A 18 -9.05 30.69 2.40
C GLY A 18 -8.80 29.20 2.17
N ASP A 19 -9.47 28.32 2.91
CA ASP A 19 -9.42 26.87 2.74
C ASP A 19 -10.47 26.41 1.71
N ALA A 20 -10.07 25.47 0.85
CA ALA A 20 -10.94 24.93 -0.17
C ALA A 20 -11.93 23.94 0.44
N VAL A 21 -13.23 24.20 0.31
CA VAL A 21 -14.32 23.36 0.83
C VAL A 21 -15.23 22.93 -0.30
N TYR A 22 -15.61 21.65 -0.33
CA TYR A 22 -16.56 21.17 -1.34
C TYR A 22 -17.92 21.83 -1.17
N MET A 23 -18.54 22.14 -2.30
CA MET A 23 -19.91 22.66 -2.30
C MET A 23 -20.91 21.56 -1.88
N GLU A 24 -22.04 21.97 -1.32
CA GLU A 24 -23.05 21.07 -0.74
C GLU A 24 -23.48 19.91 -1.65
N HIS A 25 -23.65 20.16 -2.95
CA HIS A 25 -24.09 19.13 -3.89
C HIS A 25 -23.03 18.06 -4.19
N ILE A 26 -21.76 18.33 -3.88
CA ILE A 26 -20.67 17.36 -3.96
C ILE A 26 -20.65 16.46 -2.72
N LEU A 27 -21.03 17.01 -1.56
CA LEU A 27 -21.05 16.29 -0.29
C LEU A 27 -22.34 15.51 -0.07
N ASN A 28 -23.46 16.02 -0.59
CA ASN A 28 -24.79 15.48 -0.33
C ASN A 28 -25.50 15.13 -1.64
N SER A 29 -25.42 13.84 -1.99
CA SER A 29 -26.13 13.29 -3.14
C SER A 29 -27.64 13.36 -2.93
N LYS A 30 -28.35 14.00 -3.87
CA LYS A 30 -29.83 13.98 -3.91
C LYS A 30 -30.40 12.63 -4.30
N GLU A 31 -29.55 11.75 -4.85
CA GLU A 31 -29.89 10.41 -5.31
C GLU A 31 -29.61 9.32 -4.25
N GLY A 32 -29.10 9.72 -3.07
CA GLY A 32 -28.75 8.79 -1.98
C GLY A 32 -27.48 7.99 -2.25
N LEU A 33 -26.60 8.48 -3.14
CA LEU A 33 -25.30 7.87 -3.41
C LEU A 33 -24.35 8.08 -2.22
N SER A 34 -23.37 7.19 -2.10
CA SER A 34 -22.21 7.42 -1.23
C SER A 34 -21.40 8.63 -1.69
N ASN A 35 -20.59 9.20 -0.79
CA ASN A 35 -19.73 10.34 -1.12
C ASN A 35 -18.81 10.03 -2.30
N GLU A 36 -18.23 8.82 -2.37
CA GLU A 36 -17.33 8.44 -3.47
C GLU A 36 -18.05 8.36 -4.82
N GLU A 37 -19.28 7.83 -4.84
CA GLU A 37 -20.11 7.75 -6.05
C GLU A 37 -20.55 9.13 -6.54
N GLU A 38 -20.88 10.05 -5.61
CA GLU A 38 -21.21 11.42 -5.96
C GLU A 38 -19.97 12.18 -6.45
N TRP A 39 -18.83 12.05 -5.75
CA TRP A 39 -17.57 12.65 -6.17
C TRP A 39 -17.12 12.19 -7.55
N ALA A 40 -17.33 10.91 -7.91
CA ALA A 40 -16.93 10.36 -9.20
C ALA A 40 -17.63 11.04 -10.39
N LYS A 41 -18.75 11.74 -10.18
CA LYS A 41 -19.41 12.55 -11.23
C LYS A 41 -18.62 13.81 -11.60
N TYR A 42 -17.77 14.30 -10.70
CA TYR A 42 -17.12 15.60 -10.79
C TYR A 42 -15.59 15.53 -10.72
N LEU A 43 -15.05 14.50 -10.07
CA LEU A 43 -13.66 14.40 -9.66
C LEU A 43 -13.04 13.08 -10.14
N THR A 44 -11.73 13.10 -10.39
CA THR A 44 -11.00 11.95 -10.95
C THR A 44 -10.24 11.13 -9.92
N PHE A 45 -10.22 11.59 -8.67
CA PHE A 45 -9.48 10.92 -7.58
C PHE A 45 -10.26 9.80 -6.87
N PRO A 46 -11.61 9.70 -6.89
CA PRO A 46 -12.29 8.54 -6.28
C PRO A 46 -11.78 7.22 -6.87
N GLY A 47 -11.52 6.23 -6.00
CA GLY A 47 -10.95 4.93 -6.38
C GLY A 47 -9.43 4.77 -6.18
N GLY A 48 -8.68 5.84 -5.92
CA GLY A 48 -7.28 5.75 -5.53
C GLY A 48 -6.32 5.34 -6.66
N GLY A 49 -5.10 4.91 -6.29
CA GLY A 49 -4.12 4.30 -7.22
C GLY A 49 -3.35 5.26 -8.13
N PHE A 50 -3.52 6.57 -7.96
CA PHE A 50 -2.81 7.60 -8.73
C PHE A 50 -1.55 8.08 -7.99
N PRO A 51 -0.45 8.39 -8.71
CA PRO A 51 0.71 9.03 -8.11
C PRO A 51 0.33 10.43 -7.64
N SER A 52 0.34 10.67 -6.34
CA SER A 52 0.09 12.00 -5.77
C SER A 52 0.84 12.22 -4.45
N MET A 53 1.02 13.49 -4.12
CA MET A 53 1.37 13.93 -2.78
C MET A 53 0.10 14.53 -2.16
N THR A 54 -0.47 13.84 -1.17
CA THR A 54 -1.69 14.27 -0.50
C THR A 54 -1.36 15.19 0.67
N THR A 55 -2.22 16.17 0.91
CA THR A 55 -2.16 17.05 2.08
C THR A 55 -3.59 17.33 2.51
N LEU A 56 -3.83 17.50 3.81
CA LEU A 56 -5.16 17.82 4.34
C LEU A 56 -5.76 19.11 3.74
N LYS A 57 -4.92 19.98 3.15
CA LYS A 57 -5.35 21.21 2.49
C LYS A 57 -6.22 20.97 1.24
N TYR A 58 -5.95 19.90 0.49
CA TYR A 58 -6.65 19.63 -0.78
C TYR A 58 -7.18 18.21 -0.89
N PHE A 59 -6.78 17.31 -0.01
CA PHE A 59 -7.28 15.94 0.03
C PHE A 59 -8.27 15.82 1.18
N GLN A 60 -9.53 15.52 0.83
CA GLN A 60 -10.65 15.38 1.77
C GLN A 60 -11.28 13.98 1.63
N GLY A 61 -10.45 12.98 1.32
CA GLY A 61 -10.86 11.58 1.23
C GLY A 61 -11.27 10.99 2.60
N ALA A 62 -11.65 9.72 2.61
CA ALA A 62 -12.08 9.03 3.82
C ALA A 62 -11.01 9.06 4.93
N GLU A 63 -9.73 9.05 4.55
CA GLU A 63 -8.56 9.06 5.43
C GLU A 63 -8.35 10.39 6.15
N SER A 64 -9.02 11.46 5.70
CA SER A 64 -8.94 12.80 6.31
C SER A 64 -10.07 13.06 7.31
N LYS A 65 -10.92 12.07 7.59
CA LYS A 65 -12.01 12.19 8.56
C LYS A 65 -11.45 12.31 9.98
N PRO A 66 -12.12 13.07 10.88
CA PRO A 66 -11.65 13.26 12.26
C PRO A 66 -11.38 11.95 13.02
N ASP A 67 -12.26 10.95 12.87
CA ASP A 67 -12.10 9.66 13.56
C ASP A 67 -10.89 8.87 13.05
N GLU A 68 -10.59 8.95 11.75
CA GLU A 68 -9.43 8.31 11.13
C GLU A 68 -8.12 9.01 11.56
N MET A 69 -8.14 10.34 11.59
CA MET A 69 -7.00 11.13 12.09
C MET A 69 -6.72 10.83 13.57
N ALA A 70 -7.75 10.80 14.42
CA ALA A 70 -7.61 10.48 15.83
C ALA A 70 -7.06 9.05 16.05
N SER A 71 -7.52 8.10 15.23
CA SER A 71 -7.01 6.72 15.25
C SER A 71 -5.54 6.65 14.82
N SER A 72 -5.16 7.43 13.80
CA SER A 72 -3.76 7.53 13.35
C SER A 72 -2.85 8.14 14.42
N GLU A 73 -3.28 9.20 15.10
CA GLU A 73 -2.55 9.81 16.21
C GLU A 73 -2.36 8.85 17.40
N LEU A 74 -3.37 8.03 17.69
CA LEU A 74 -3.29 7.01 18.75
C LEU A 74 -2.23 5.94 18.43
N LEU A 75 -2.10 5.55 17.17
CA LEU A 75 -1.16 4.52 16.71
C LEU A 75 0.24 5.08 16.41
N ALA A 76 0.38 6.40 16.24
CA ALA A 76 1.64 7.05 15.87
C ALA A 76 2.86 6.65 16.75
N PRO A 77 2.73 6.50 18.08
CA PRO A 77 3.85 6.08 18.94
C PRO A 77 4.32 4.64 18.69
N ASP A 78 3.44 3.77 18.19
CA ASP A 78 3.70 2.34 17.99
C ASP A 78 4.07 2.02 16.53
N LEU A 79 4.24 3.04 15.68
CA LEU A 79 4.67 2.85 14.29
C LEU A 79 6.11 2.31 14.22
N VAL A 80 6.31 1.38 13.29
CA VAL A 80 7.64 0.88 12.94
C VAL A 80 8.46 2.04 12.36
N GLN A 81 9.53 2.43 13.06
CA GLN A 81 10.36 3.59 12.70
C GLN A 81 11.10 3.38 11.38
N GLU A 82 11.52 2.14 11.10
CA GLU A 82 12.26 1.76 9.91
C GLU A 82 11.50 0.67 9.17
N PRO A 83 10.44 1.04 8.41
CA PRO A 83 9.69 0.05 7.64
C PRO A 83 10.55 -0.49 6.51
N TRP A 84 10.37 -1.76 6.20
CA TRP A 84 11.04 -2.38 5.08
C TRP A 84 10.56 -1.76 3.76
N LEU A 85 11.45 -1.07 3.05
CA LEU A 85 11.12 -0.42 1.80
C LEU A 85 11.03 -1.43 0.65
N THR A 86 10.33 -1.06 -0.42
CA THR A 86 10.38 -1.82 -1.67
C THR A 86 11.81 -1.82 -2.21
N ILE A 87 12.48 -2.97 -2.13
CA ILE A 87 13.85 -3.15 -2.60
C ILE A 87 13.88 -3.05 -4.13
N ARG A 88 14.64 -2.09 -4.65
CA ARG A 88 14.87 -1.93 -6.09
C ARG A 88 16.10 -2.72 -6.52
N HIS A 89 15.89 -3.63 -7.46
CA HIS A 89 16.94 -4.45 -8.03
C HIS A 89 17.45 -3.84 -9.34
N THR A 90 18.72 -4.06 -9.67
CA THR A 90 19.25 -3.81 -11.01
C THR A 90 18.68 -4.80 -12.03
N ASN A 91 18.78 -4.49 -13.31
CA ASN A 91 18.36 -5.42 -14.38
C ASN A 91 19.07 -6.78 -14.27
N GLU A 92 20.34 -6.81 -13.87
CA GLU A 92 21.08 -8.08 -13.68
C GLU A 92 20.52 -8.89 -12.52
N GLU A 93 20.27 -8.24 -11.38
CA GLU A 93 19.67 -8.86 -10.19
C GLU A 93 18.26 -9.38 -10.52
N THR A 94 17.43 -8.59 -11.19
CA THR A 94 16.10 -9.01 -11.64
C THR A 94 16.16 -10.22 -12.57
N ASN A 95 17.07 -10.25 -13.55
CA ASN A 95 17.22 -11.39 -14.46
C ASN A 95 17.65 -12.67 -13.72
N LYS A 96 18.48 -12.55 -12.68
CA LYS A 96 18.84 -13.69 -11.82
C LYS A 96 17.64 -14.18 -11.02
N LEU A 97 16.94 -13.25 -10.36
CA LEU A 97 15.80 -13.55 -9.50
C LEU A 97 14.60 -14.12 -10.27
N SER A 98 14.42 -13.77 -11.55
CA SER A 98 13.29 -14.27 -12.36
C SER A 98 13.27 -15.78 -12.58
N GLY A 99 14.37 -16.49 -12.27
CA GLY A 99 14.42 -17.95 -12.20
C GLY A 99 14.26 -18.43 -10.75
N PHE A 100 15.39 -18.78 -10.14
CA PHE A 100 15.42 -19.42 -8.81
C PHE A 100 14.78 -18.59 -7.70
N GLY A 101 14.78 -17.26 -7.80
CA GLY A 101 14.15 -16.38 -6.82
C GLY A 101 12.63 -16.54 -6.78
N VAL A 102 11.98 -16.62 -7.95
CA VAL A 102 10.54 -16.90 -8.06
C VAL A 102 10.21 -18.29 -7.51
N ASP A 103 11.05 -19.29 -7.79
CA ASP A 103 10.85 -20.65 -7.27
C ASP A 103 10.97 -20.69 -5.74
N ILE A 104 11.95 -19.98 -5.17
CA ILE A 104 12.11 -19.83 -3.72
C ILE A 104 10.86 -19.17 -3.11
N GLU A 105 10.43 -18.03 -3.64
CA GLU A 105 9.26 -17.29 -3.11
C GLU A 105 8.00 -18.16 -3.15
N LYS A 106 7.79 -18.90 -4.25
CA LYS A 106 6.68 -19.83 -4.38
C LYS A 106 6.76 -20.97 -3.36
N TYR A 107 7.94 -21.59 -3.19
CA TYR A 107 8.14 -22.66 -2.23
C TYR A 107 7.90 -22.20 -0.78
N VAL A 108 8.35 -21.00 -0.43
CA VAL A 108 8.08 -20.38 0.89
C VAL A 108 6.57 -20.24 1.14
N VAL A 109 5.82 -19.73 0.16
CA VAL A 109 4.36 -19.55 0.28
C VAL A 109 3.66 -20.89 0.44
N GLU A 110 3.97 -21.88 -0.41
CA GLU A 110 3.36 -23.21 -0.33
C GLU A 110 3.67 -23.91 0.99
N MET A 111 4.92 -23.85 1.45
CA MET A 111 5.33 -24.49 2.70
C MET A 111 4.73 -23.80 3.92
N ARG A 112 4.63 -22.47 3.92
CA ARG A 112 3.90 -21.73 4.98
C ARG A 112 2.47 -22.26 5.12
N ASP A 113 1.76 -22.39 4.00
CA ASP A 113 0.37 -22.85 4.01
C ASP A 113 0.28 -24.30 4.53
N LYS A 114 1.21 -25.19 4.11
CA LYS A 114 1.29 -26.57 4.62
C LYS A 114 1.64 -26.65 6.10
N PHE A 115 2.55 -25.81 6.60
CA PHE A 115 2.90 -25.74 8.02
C PHE A 115 1.72 -25.25 8.88
N ILE A 116 0.93 -24.31 8.38
CA ILE A 116 -0.28 -23.83 9.07
C ILE A 116 -1.32 -24.95 9.17
N VAL A 117 -1.51 -25.72 8.10
CA VAL A 117 -2.45 -26.85 8.10
C VAL A 117 -1.93 -28.01 8.97
N GLY A 118 -0.62 -28.27 8.91
CA GLY A 118 0.09 -29.22 9.76
C GLY A 118 -0.13 -30.71 9.46
N THR A 119 -0.95 -31.07 8.46
CA THR A 119 -1.21 -32.49 8.11
C THR A 119 -0.08 -33.13 7.31
N ASP A 120 0.42 -32.47 6.28
CA ASP A 120 1.45 -33.04 5.39
C ASP A 120 2.87 -32.59 5.77
N GLU A 121 3.00 -31.37 6.28
CA GLU A 121 4.25 -30.75 6.70
C GLU A 121 4.12 -30.24 8.14
N PRO A 122 4.39 -31.07 9.16
CA PRO A 122 4.43 -30.60 10.53
C PRO A 122 5.69 -29.77 10.79
N LEU A 123 5.66 -28.86 11.77
CA LEU A 123 6.77 -27.91 12.02
C LEU A 123 8.09 -28.60 12.42
N GLU A 124 8.06 -29.84 12.88
CA GLU A 124 9.25 -30.65 13.12
C GLU A 124 10.11 -30.85 11.87
N LYS A 125 9.55 -30.67 10.67
CA LYS A 125 10.27 -30.71 9.39
C LYS A 125 10.88 -29.36 8.97
N TYR A 126 10.83 -28.34 9.82
CA TYR A 126 11.33 -27.00 9.48
C TYR A 126 12.80 -27.01 9.02
N ASP A 127 13.65 -27.81 9.66
CA ASP A 127 15.06 -27.94 9.27
C ASP A 127 15.23 -28.53 7.86
N GLU A 128 14.34 -29.43 7.43
CA GLU A 128 14.36 -29.97 6.07
C GLU A 128 13.94 -28.91 5.05
N TYR A 129 12.92 -28.11 5.38
CA TYR A 129 12.49 -26.96 4.59
C TYR A 129 13.61 -25.95 4.36
N VAL A 130 14.37 -25.60 5.41
CA VAL A 130 15.53 -24.70 5.29
C VAL A 130 16.60 -25.31 4.36
N LYS A 131 16.93 -26.59 4.53
CA LYS A 131 17.89 -27.28 3.64
C LYS A 131 17.42 -27.35 2.19
N ASN A 132 16.11 -27.39 1.94
CA ASN A 132 15.57 -27.33 0.59
C ASN A 132 15.77 -25.92 0.00
N LEU A 133 15.50 -24.87 0.76
CA LEU A 133 15.78 -23.48 0.33
C LEU A 133 17.26 -23.26 0.01
N GLU A 134 18.17 -23.74 0.85
CA GLU A 134 19.62 -23.67 0.59
C GLU A 134 19.98 -24.32 -0.74
N ARG A 135 19.43 -25.51 -1.02
CA ARG A 135 19.60 -26.21 -2.31
C ARG A 135 18.99 -25.47 -3.50
N MET A 136 17.98 -24.64 -3.27
CA MET A 136 17.36 -23.79 -4.30
C MET A 136 18.15 -22.50 -4.57
N GLY A 137 19.25 -22.24 -3.84
CA GLY A 137 20.07 -21.04 -4.00
C GLY A 137 19.70 -19.91 -3.03
N LEU A 138 19.26 -20.23 -1.81
CA LEU A 138 18.94 -19.21 -0.79
C LEU A 138 20.11 -18.26 -0.52
N GLU A 139 21.35 -18.74 -0.53
CA GLU A 139 22.53 -17.89 -0.31
C GLU A 139 22.64 -16.79 -1.38
N ASP A 140 22.58 -17.17 -2.66
CA ASP A 140 22.58 -16.21 -3.78
C ASP A 140 21.38 -15.26 -3.74
N TYR A 141 20.20 -15.76 -3.34
CA TYR A 141 19.01 -14.94 -3.16
C TYR A 141 19.25 -13.86 -2.10
N MET A 142 19.75 -14.25 -0.93
CA MET A 142 20.01 -13.34 0.18
C MET A 142 21.09 -12.32 -0.16
N ASP A 143 22.16 -12.74 -0.83
CA ASP A 143 23.22 -11.85 -1.30
C ASP A 143 22.68 -10.75 -2.22
N ILE A 144 21.80 -11.11 -3.16
CA ILE A 144 21.17 -10.14 -4.05
C ILE A 144 20.28 -9.17 -3.25
N LYS A 145 19.46 -9.68 -2.32
CA LYS A 145 18.57 -8.83 -1.51
C LYS A 145 19.37 -7.87 -0.62
N ILE A 146 20.41 -8.35 0.05
CA ILE A 146 21.27 -7.55 0.94
C ILE A 146 21.96 -6.44 0.14
N LYS A 147 22.60 -6.77 -0.99
CA LYS A 147 23.24 -5.78 -1.87
C LYS A 147 22.28 -4.70 -2.37
N ALA A 148 21.02 -5.03 -2.56
CA ALA A 148 20.00 -4.08 -3.00
C ALA A 148 19.44 -3.22 -1.85
N ILE A 149 19.51 -3.69 -0.60
CA ILE A 149 19.14 -2.92 0.60
C ILE A 149 20.24 -1.93 1.00
N GLU A 150 21.50 -2.33 0.90
CA GLU A 150 22.66 -1.51 1.30
C GLU A 150 22.99 -0.36 0.33
N ARG A 151 22.35 -0.34 -0.84
CA ARG A 151 22.58 0.64 -1.90
C ARG A 151 21.74 1.90 -1.73
#